data_AF-A0A5E4QRS6-F1
#
_entry.id   AF-A0A5E4QRS6-F1
#
_cell.length_a   1.000
_cell.length_b   1.000
_cell.length_c   1.000
_cell.angle_alpha   90.00
_cell.angle_beta   90.00
_cell.angle_gamma   90.00
#
_symmetry.space_group_name_H-M   'P 1'
#
loop_
_entity.id
_entity.type
_entity.pdbx_description
1 polymer ?
#
loop_
_entity_poly.entity_id
_entity_poly.type
_entity_poly.pdbx_seq_one_letter_code
_entity_poly.pdbx_strand_id
1 'polypeptide(L)'
;MPSLLDLLMTTHPDSYQVTVDAPLGTSDHCLVRSVVPIRRQRRRTWVAALGTKDPNCIVLKRKYNRASRFFKRKIARAKSKHVVKIGEQLSSYPTGTRKFWSLPDGIVVPDS
;
A
#
# COMPACT_ATOMS: atom_id res chain seq x y z
N MET A 1 19.00 15.07 -53.09
CA MET A 1 17.89 15.68 -52.34
C MET A 1 17.61 14.78 -51.15
N PRO A 2 17.73 15.27 -49.89
CA PRO A 2 17.38 14.45 -48.73
C PRO A 2 15.87 14.16 -48.71
N SER A 3 15.48 12.91 -48.47
CA SER A 3 14.07 12.49 -48.39
C SER A 3 13.63 12.32 -46.93
N LEU A 4 12.60 13.06 -46.51
CA LEU A 4 11.99 12.90 -45.18
C LEU A 4 10.93 11.78 -45.26
N LEU A 5 11.28 10.58 -44.82
CA LEU A 5 10.40 9.41 -44.84
C LEU A 5 10.01 8.90 -43.44
N ASP A 6 10.56 9.51 -42.38
CA ASP A 6 10.27 9.12 -41.01
C ASP A 6 9.05 9.88 -40.48
N LEU A 7 8.05 9.14 -39.98
CA LEU A 7 6.79 9.70 -39.46
C LEU A 7 6.56 9.27 -38.00
N LEU A 8 6.30 10.25 -37.13
CA LEU A 8 5.81 10.02 -35.78
C LEU A 8 4.35 10.43 -35.67
N MET A 9 3.47 9.47 -35.39
CA MET A 9 2.05 9.74 -35.12
C MET A 9 1.78 9.75 -33.62
N THR A 10 1.09 10.79 -33.14
CA THR A 10 0.69 10.91 -31.73
C THR A 10 -0.69 11.52 -31.61
N THR A 11 -1.45 11.09 -30.61
CA THR A 11 -2.75 11.67 -30.25
C THR A 11 -2.60 12.95 -29.41
N HIS A 12 -1.38 13.27 -28.97
CA HIS A 12 -1.09 14.41 -28.10
C HIS A 12 0.22 15.10 -28.53
N PRO A 13 0.22 15.92 -29.60
CA PRO A 13 1.43 16.51 -30.18
C PRO A 13 2.20 17.39 -29.18
N ASP A 14 1.50 18.14 -28.34
CA ASP A 14 2.10 19.03 -27.33
C ASP A 14 2.86 18.29 -26.21
N SER A 15 2.72 16.96 -26.16
CA SER A 15 3.37 16.10 -25.17
C SER A 15 4.77 15.63 -25.56
N TYR A 16 5.22 15.93 -26.79
CA TYR A 16 6.46 15.42 -27.36
C TYR A 16 7.27 16.58 -27.95
N GLN A 17 8.57 16.59 -27.67
CA GLN A 17 9.54 17.40 -28.38
C GLN A 17 10.32 16.49 -29.31
N VAL A 18 10.25 16.74 -30.62
CA VAL A 18 10.94 15.94 -31.65
C VAL A 18 12.16 16.69 -32.14
N THR A 19 13.31 16.02 -32.17
CA THR A 19 14.56 16.55 -32.72
C THR A 19 15.14 15.59 -33.75
N VAL A 20 15.86 16.14 -34.72
CA VAL A 20 16.59 15.35 -35.73
C VAL A 20 18.08 15.59 -35.52
N ASP A 21 18.82 14.53 -35.23
CA ASP A 21 20.27 14.56 -35.02
C ASP A 21 21.00 13.94 -36.22
N ALA A 22 22.30 14.22 -36.33
CA ALA A 22 23.17 13.63 -37.35
C ALA A 22 23.12 12.08 -37.31
N PRO A 23 23.38 11.41 -38.44
CA PRO A 23 23.42 9.95 -38.49
C PRO A 23 24.42 9.37 -37.49
N LEU A 24 24.09 8.19 -36.94
CA LEU A 24 25.05 7.44 -36.14
C LEU A 24 26.01 6.67 -37.04
N GLY A 25 27.31 6.92 -36.87
CA GLY A 25 28.35 6.22 -37.62
C GLY A 25 28.25 6.49 -39.12
N THR A 26 28.19 5.43 -39.92
CA THR A 26 28.15 5.49 -41.39
C THR A 26 26.74 5.40 -41.97
N SER A 27 25.70 5.54 -41.14
CA SER A 27 24.31 5.54 -41.58
C SER A 27 24.04 6.72 -42.52
N ASP A 28 23.23 6.49 -43.54
CA ASP A 28 22.71 7.49 -44.47
C ASP A 28 21.43 8.17 -43.96
N HIS A 29 20.80 7.62 -42.92
CA HIS A 29 19.63 8.18 -42.27
C HIS A 29 19.97 9.00 -41.02
N CYS A 30 19.34 10.17 -40.90
CA CYS A 30 19.40 11.01 -39.70
C CYS A 30 18.64 10.35 -38.54
N LEU A 31 19.05 10.64 -37.31
CA LEU A 31 18.35 10.16 -36.13
C LEU A 31 17.14 11.01 -35.81
N VAL A 32 15.98 10.39 -35.62
CA VAL A 32 14.79 11.07 -35.08
C VAL A 32 14.61 10.71 -33.61
N ARG A 33 14.62 11.71 -32.73
CA ARG A 33 14.42 11.54 -31.28
C ARG A 33 13.15 12.23 -30.83
N SER A 34 12.32 11.54 -30.07
CA SER A 34 11.17 12.14 -29.38
C SER A 34 11.40 12.13 -27.87
N VAL A 35 11.27 13.29 -27.24
CA VAL A 35 11.40 13.48 -25.80
C VAL A 35 10.03 13.82 -25.24
N VAL A 36 9.59 13.09 -24.20
CA VAL A 36 8.34 13.37 -23.50
C VAL A 36 8.63 14.17 -22.22
N PRO A 37 8.34 15.48 -22.15
CA PRO A 37 8.55 16.26 -20.92
C PRO A 37 7.56 15.85 -19.81
N ILE A 38 6.39 15.33 -20.19
CA ILE A 38 5.22 15.14 -19.31
C ILE A 38 5.41 14.06 -18.24
N ARG A 39 6.16 12.97 -18.52
CA ARG A 39 6.32 11.88 -17.53
C ARG A 39 7.12 12.30 -16.30
N ARG A 40 8.01 13.29 -16.43
CA ARG A 40 8.74 13.88 -15.30
C ARG A 40 7.91 14.94 -14.59
N GLN A 41 7.23 15.81 -15.34
CA GLN A 41 6.44 16.89 -14.73
C GLN A 41 5.24 16.36 -13.95
N ARG A 42 4.47 15.42 -14.50
CA ARG A 42 3.34 14.80 -13.79
C ARG A 42 3.78 14.06 -12.53
N ARG A 43 4.94 13.40 -12.57
CA ARG A 43 5.52 12.73 -11.40
C ARG A 43 5.96 13.76 -10.35
N ARG A 44 6.59 14.87 -10.77
CA ARG A 44 7.01 15.97 -9.88
C ARG A 44 5.82 16.64 -9.20
N THR A 45 4.74 16.93 -9.92
CA THR A 45 3.53 17.51 -9.34
C THR A 45 2.83 16.55 -8.40
N TRP A 46 2.74 15.25 -8.73
CA TRP A 46 2.24 14.23 -7.81
C TRP A 46 3.07 14.10 -6.54
N VAL A 47 4.40 14.10 -6.65
CA VAL A 47 5.32 14.05 -5.49
C VAL A 47 5.20 15.32 -4.64
N ALA A 48 5.13 16.49 -5.27
CA ALA A 48 4.92 17.76 -4.58
C ALA A 48 3.57 17.78 -3.83
N ALA A 49 2.50 17.33 -4.48
CA ALA A 49 1.18 17.21 -3.88
C ALA A 49 1.12 16.18 -2.72
N LEU A 50 1.89 15.08 -2.81
CA LEU A 50 2.09 14.15 -1.69
C LEU A 50 2.87 14.78 -0.53
N GLY A 51 3.83 15.65 -0.84
CA GLY A 51 4.63 16.39 0.13
C GLY A 51 3.81 17.43 0.89
N THR A 52 2.85 18.07 0.23
CA THR A 52 1.83 18.91 0.85
C THR A 52 0.79 18.02 1.54
N LYS A 53 1.15 17.42 2.69
CA LYS A 53 0.17 16.74 3.54
C LYS A 53 -0.85 17.76 4.01
N ASP A 54 -1.98 17.78 3.33
CA ASP A 54 -3.14 18.55 3.75
C ASP A 54 -3.42 18.29 5.24
N PRO A 55 -3.45 19.35 6.09
CA PRO A 55 -3.65 19.19 7.53
C PRO A 55 -4.96 18.48 7.88
N ASN A 56 -5.99 18.65 7.06
CA ASN A 56 -7.29 18.01 7.24
C ASN A 56 -7.19 16.48 7.00
N CYS A 57 -6.39 16.00 6.04
CA CYS A 57 -6.08 14.58 5.89
C CYS A 57 -5.46 13.96 7.15
N ILE A 58 -4.54 14.67 7.81
CA ILE A 58 -3.92 14.22 9.06
C ILE A 58 -4.96 14.12 10.18
N VAL A 59 -5.82 15.13 10.30
CA VAL A 59 -6.89 15.17 11.32
C VAL A 59 -7.89 14.03 11.11
N LEU A 60 -8.36 13.82 9.88
CA LEU A 60 -9.28 12.73 9.52
C LEU A 60 -8.65 11.36 9.80
N LYS A 61 -7.39 11.15 9.39
CA LYS A 61 -6.65 9.91 9.66
C LYS A 61 -6.49 9.67 11.17
N ARG A 62 -6.22 10.71 11.96
CA ARG A 62 -6.16 10.61 13.43
C ARG A 62 -7.50 10.21 14.04
N LYS A 63 -8.60 10.83 13.60
CA LYS A 63 -9.97 10.50 14.06
C LYS A 63 -10.33 9.05 13.76
N TYR A 64 -10.07 8.60 12.52
CA TYR A 64 -10.24 7.21 12.11
C TYR A 64 -9.40 6.26 12.98
N ASN A 65 -8.10 6.54 13.15
CA ASN A 65 -7.22 5.69 13.93
C ASN A 65 -7.63 5.62 15.41
N ARG A 66 -8.14 6.71 15.98
CA ARG A 66 -8.68 6.73 17.35
C ARG A 66 -9.91 5.83 17.46
N ALA A 67 -10.86 5.93 16.53
CA ALA A 67 -12.03 5.08 16.50
C ALA A 67 -11.67 3.60 16.29
N SER A 68 -10.79 3.30 15.33
CA SER A 68 -10.32 1.93 15.06
C SER A 68 -9.67 1.30 16.29
N ARG A 69 -8.78 2.03 16.97
CA ARG A 69 -8.14 1.54 18.21
C ARG A 69 -9.16 1.30 19.33
N PHE A 70 -10.20 2.12 19.44
CA PHE A 70 -11.25 1.92 20.43
C PHE A 70 -11.97 0.57 20.26
N PHE A 71 -12.41 0.25 19.05
CA PHE A 71 -13.08 -1.03 18.77
C PHE A 71 -12.13 -2.22 18.91
N LYS A 72 -10.89 -2.10 18.41
CA LYS A 72 -9.86 -3.13 18.59
C LYS A 72 -9.62 -3.44 20.07
N ARG A 73 -9.58 -2.40 20.93
CA ARG A 73 -9.47 -2.59 22.39
C ARG A 73 -10.68 -3.30 22.99
N LYS A 74 -11.90 -3.00 22.55
CA LYS A 74 -13.10 -3.72 23.01
C LYS A 74 -13.04 -5.21 22.68
N ILE A 75 -12.64 -5.56 21.45
CA ILE A 75 -12.48 -6.95 21.02
C ILE A 75 -11.38 -7.65 21.83
N ALA A 76 -10.21 -7.03 21.97
CA ALA A 76 -9.11 -7.58 22.75
C ALA A 76 -9.50 -7.81 24.21
N ARG A 77 -10.23 -6.86 24.82
CA ARG A 77 -10.74 -7.00 26.18
C ARG A 77 -11.75 -8.14 26.32
N ALA A 78 -12.67 -8.29 25.37
CA ALA A 78 -13.64 -9.39 25.38
C ALA A 78 -12.94 -10.75 25.29
N LYS A 79 -11.95 -10.88 24.39
CA LYS A 79 -11.12 -12.10 24.27
C LYS A 79 -10.37 -12.39 25.56
N SER A 80 -9.70 -11.40 26.14
CA SER A 80 -8.96 -11.55 27.40
C SER A 80 -9.87 -11.97 28.56
N LYS A 81 -11.06 -11.35 28.70
CA LYS A 81 -12.04 -11.75 29.72
C LYS A 81 -12.51 -13.19 29.54
N HIS A 82 -12.72 -13.62 28.30
CA HIS A 82 -13.11 -14.99 28.02
C HIS A 82 -12.01 -15.97 28.46
N VAL A 83 -10.75 -15.70 28.10
CA VAL A 83 -9.61 -16.53 28.52
C VAL A 83 -9.49 -16.62 30.04
N VAL A 84 -9.59 -15.48 30.75
CA VAL A 84 -9.56 -15.46 32.23
C VAL A 84 -10.69 -16.29 32.81
N LYS A 85 -11.93 -16.12 32.31
CA LYS A 85 -13.10 -16.89 32.78
C LYS A 85 -12.90 -18.41 32.60
N ILE A 86 -12.31 -18.84 31.47
CA ILE A 86 -12.04 -20.26 31.27
C ILE A 86 -10.94 -20.74 32.22
N GLY A 87 -9.89 -19.93 32.43
CA GLY A 87 -8.84 -20.24 33.42
C GLY A 87 -9.39 -20.40 34.84
N GLU A 88 -10.27 -19.50 35.28
CA GLU A 88 -10.98 -19.61 36.56
C GLU A 88 -11.82 -20.90 36.62
N GLN A 89 -12.57 -21.21 35.56
CA GLN A 89 -13.34 -22.46 35.48
C GLN A 89 -12.44 -23.70 35.57
N LEU A 90 -11.32 -23.73 34.85
CA LEU A 90 -10.35 -24.81 34.91
C LEU A 90 -9.76 -24.99 36.31
N SER A 91 -9.44 -23.90 37.02
CA SER A 91 -8.92 -23.95 38.39
C SER A 91 -9.90 -24.55 39.40
N SER A 92 -11.21 -24.49 39.10
CA SER A 92 -12.27 -25.02 39.97
C SER A 92 -12.50 -26.53 39.80
N TYR A 93 -12.04 -27.13 38.70
CA TYR A 93 -12.22 -28.55 38.42
C TYR A 93 -10.96 -29.35 38.76
N PRO A 94 -11.08 -30.50 39.46
CA PRO A 94 -9.95 -31.39 39.61
C PRO A 94 -9.52 -31.92 38.24
N THR A 95 -8.21 -32.00 38.04
CA THR A 95 -7.57 -32.47 36.81
C THR A 95 -8.11 -33.85 36.43
N GLY A 96 -8.47 -34.05 35.16
CA GLY A 96 -8.96 -35.33 34.64
C GLY A 96 -10.47 -35.54 34.64
N THR A 97 -11.28 -34.58 35.10
CA THR A 97 -12.75 -34.68 35.01
C THR A 97 -13.26 -34.44 33.58
N ARG A 98 -14.39 -35.06 33.20
CA ARG A 98 -15.04 -34.83 31.90
C ARG A 98 -15.29 -33.34 31.65
N LYS A 99 -15.63 -32.58 32.69
CA LYS A 99 -15.86 -31.13 32.63
C LYS A 99 -14.59 -30.33 32.30
N PHE A 100 -13.43 -30.77 32.77
CA PHE A 100 -12.12 -30.20 32.41
C PHE A 100 -11.82 -30.38 30.91
N TRP A 101 -12.13 -31.56 30.35
CA TRP A 101 -11.90 -31.89 28.93
C TRP A 101 -12.99 -31.42 27.95
N SER A 102 -14.15 -30.97 28.44
CA SER A 102 -15.28 -30.53 27.59
C SER A 102 -15.19 -29.05 27.19
N LEU A 103 -14.08 -28.38 27.50
CA LEU A 103 -13.85 -26.98 27.14
C LEU A 103 -13.38 -26.87 25.68
N PRO A 104 -13.74 -25.79 24.97
CA PRO A 104 -13.49 -25.67 23.54
C PRO A 104 -11.99 -25.68 23.20
N ASP A 105 -11.65 -26.46 22.18
CA ASP A 105 -10.29 -26.64 21.64
C ASP A 105 -9.65 -25.30 21.27
N GLY A 106 -8.70 -24.84 22.08
CA GLY A 106 -8.02 -23.57 21.84
C GLY A 106 -7.21 -23.01 23.01
N ILE A 107 -7.18 -23.71 24.15
CA ILE A 107 -6.46 -23.27 25.34
C ILE A 107 -5.26 -24.19 25.53
N VAL A 108 -4.08 -23.68 25.18
CA VAL A 108 -2.81 -24.29 25.58
C VAL A 108 -2.67 -24.05 27.08
N VAL A 109 -2.87 -25.10 27.89
CA VAL A 109 -2.55 -25.07 29.31
C VAL A 109 -1.01 -25.09 29.40
N PRO A 110 -0.37 -24.10 30.05
CA PRO A 110 1.07 -24.16 30.25
C PRO A 110 1.39 -25.32 31.21
N ASP A 111 2.33 -26.19 30.82
CA ASP A 111 2.80 -27.29 31.65
C ASP A 111 3.37 -26.76 32.97
N SER A 112 3.05 -27.49 34.04
CA SER A 112 3.38 -27.20 35.45
C SER A 112 4.84 -27.44 35.77
#